data_AF-A0A317MFA7-F1
#
_entry.id   AF-A0A317MFA7-F1
#
_cell.length_a   1.000
_cell.length_b   1.000
_cell.length_c   1.000
_cell.angle_alpha   90.00
_cell.angle_beta   90.00
_cell.angle_gamma   90.00
#
_symmetry.space_group_name_H-M   'P 1'
#
loop_
_entity.id
_entity.type
_entity.pdbx_description
1 polymer ?
#
loop_
_entity_poly.entity_id
_entity_poly.type
_entity_poly.pdbx_seq_one_letter_code
_entity_poly.pdbx_strand_id
1 'polypeptide(L)'
;MTTTTTSTPTRPSAAAELIADFVSTGGSLTDRADLARFLREHRLVTEGAIPITLADLDEAITLRDGIRALLDRGTAPDPETLGRAQKVLDGLRVTVRLEPAEQAESPLAPAVVDEVRRGLARIAGAWAAVLATGEWRRLRL
;
A
#
# COMPACT_ATOMS: atom_id res chain seq x y z
N MET A 1 43.72 6.37 9.72
CA MET A 1 42.65 6.99 8.90
C MET A 1 41.37 6.21 9.16
N THR A 2 40.50 6.73 10.02
CA THR A 2 39.16 6.17 10.26
C THR A 2 38.18 6.88 9.34
N THR A 3 37.70 6.19 8.31
CA THR A 3 36.60 6.68 7.46
C THR A 3 35.30 6.55 8.23
N THR A 4 34.80 7.68 8.73
CA THR A 4 33.46 7.79 9.31
C THR A 4 32.44 7.65 8.18
N THR A 5 31.71 6.54 8.11
CA THR A 5 30.60 6.36 7.17
C THR A 5 29.43 7.21 7.66
N THR A 6 29.22 8.36 7.04
CA THR A 6 28.06 9.22 7.28
C THR A 6 26.81 8.53 6.73
N SER A 7 26.12 7.75 7.55
CA SER A 7 24.78 7.24 7.23
C SER A 7 23.79 8.40 7.38
N THR A 8 23.58 9.19 6.32
CA THR A 8 22.47 10.15 6.28
C THR A 8 21.17 9.38 6.53
N PRO A 9 20.41 9.66 7.61
CA PRO A 9 19.11 9.02 7.81
C PRO A 9 18.23 9.37 6.62
N THR A 10 18.02 8.40 5.73
CA THR A 10 17.13 8.57 4.58
C THR A 10 15.72 8.56 5.15
N ARG A 11 15.05 9.72 5.10
CA ARG A 11 13.61 9.79 5.39
C ARG A 11 12.90 8.75 4.53
N PRO A 12 11.94 7.98 5.07
CA PRO A 12 11.13 7.08 4.26
C PRO A 12 10.49 7.83 3.08
N SER A 13 10.36 7.19 1.93
CA SER A 13 9.56 7.75 0.83
C SER A 13 8.08 7.83 1.23
N ALA A 14 7.31 8.72 0.58
CA ALA A 14 5.86 8.79 0.79
C ALA A 14 5.17 7.43 0.55
N ALA A 15 5.66 6.66 -0.43
CA ALA A 15 5.21 5.28 -0.66
C ALA A 15 5.51 4.36 0.54
N ALA A 16 6.69 4.47 1.14
CA ALA A 16 7.05 3.70 2.32
C ALA A 16 6.23 4.11 3.56
N GLU A 17 5.96 5.41 3.74
CA GLU A 17 5.07 5.93 4.80
C GLU A 17 3.65 5.39 4.62
N LEU A 18 3.08 5.49 3.41
CA LEU A 18 1.74 4.97 3.10
C LEU A 18 1.63 3.47 3.38
N ILE A 19 2.63 2.67 2.97
CA ILE A 19 2.62 1.23 3.23
C ILE A 19 2.75 0.95 4.72
N ALA A 20 3.63 1.66 5.45
CA ALA A 20 3.78 1.52 6.89
C ALA A 20 2.46 1.81 7.62
N ASP A 21 1.79 2.91 7.27
CA ASP A 21 0.52 3.30 7.86
C ASP A 21 -0.56 2.26 7.54
N PHE A 22 -0.68 1.84 6.27
CA PHE A 22 -1.64 0.81 5.84
C PHE A 22 -1.49 -0.49 6.63
N VAL A 23 -0.25 -1.01 6.74
CA VAL A 23 -0.01 -2.26 7.48
C VAL A 23 -0.18 -2.08 8.98
N SER A 24 0.06 -0.89 9.54
CA SER A 24 -0.10 -0.62 10.98
C SER A 24 -1.57 -0.67 11.45
N THR A 25 -2.54 -0.59 10.53
CA THR A 25 -3.98 -0.64 10.82
C THR A 25 -4.51 -1.99 11.32
N GLY A 26 -3.66 -2.95 11.71
CA GLY A 26 -4.02 -4.34 12.00
C GLY A 26 -5.12 -4.56 13.07
N GLY A 27 -5.46 -3.53 13.86
CA GLY A 27 -6.63 -3.53 14.75
C GLY A 27 -7.67 -2.44 14.47
N SER A 28 -7.43 -1.55 13.51
CA SER A 28 -8.24 -0.35 13.25
C SER A 28 -8.81 -0.27 11.83
N LEU A 29 -8.55 -1.26 10.99
CA LEU A 29 -9.21 -1.43 9.69
C LEU A 29 -10.04 -2.71 9.78
N THR A 30 -11.23 -2.57 10.35
CA THR A 30 -12.12 -3.69 10.69
C THR A 30 -13.49 -3.60 10.02
N ASP A 31 -13.88 -2.39 9.61
CA ASP A 31 -15.14 -2.15 8.93
C ASP A 31 -14.99 -1.17 7.74
N ARG A 32 -16.13 -0.90 7.08
CA ARG A 32 -16.19 -0.01 5.91
C ARG A 32 -15.91 1.45 6.27
N ALA A 33 -16.25 1.90 7.47
CA ALA A 33 -16.01 3.27 7.90
C ALA A 33 -14.51 3.49 8.14
N ASP A 34 -13.82 2.50 8.72
CA ASP A 34 -12.37 2.51 8.85
C ASP A 34 -11.67 2.59 7.48
N LEU A 35 -12.11 1.78 6.51
CA LEU A 35 -11.55 1.82 5.16
C LEU A 35 -11.78 3.20 4.52
N ALA A 36 -12.99 3.74 4.61
CA ALA A 36 -13.31 5.06 4.08
C ALA A 36 -12.44 6.15 4.73
N ARG A 37 -12.21 6.06 6.04
CA ARG A 37 -11.38 7.00 6.80
C ARG A 37 -9.93 6.92 6.34
N PHE A 38 -9.35 5.71 6.30
CA PHE A 38 -7.97 5.50 5.84
C PHE A 38 -7.75 6.06 4.42
N LEU A 39 -8.64 5.72 3.48
CA LEU A 39 -8.51 6.20 2.10
C LEU A 39 -8.56 7.73 2.00
N ARG A 40 -9.36 8.40 2.84
CA ARG A 40 -9.44 9.88 2.87
C ARG A 40 -8.25 10.52 3.56
N GLU A 41 -7.80 9.99 4.69
CA GLU A 41 -6.62 10.46 5.43
C GLU A 41 -5.39 10.49 4.53
N HIS A 42 -5.24 9.48 3.67
CA HIS A 42 -4.15 9.37 2.70
C HIS A 42 -4.48 9.94 1.31
N ARG A 43 -5.60 10.66 1.13
CA ARG A 43 -6.03 11.27 -0.14
C ARG A 43 -6.04 10.31 -1.33
N LEU A 44 -6.33 9.03 -1.07
CA LEU A 44 -6.38 7.97 -2.08
C LEU A 44 -7.68 7.95 -2.88
N VAL A 45 -8.67 8.70 -2.40
CA VAL A 45 -10.02 8.85 -2.95
C VAL A 45 -10.47 10.30 -2.82
N THR A 46 -11.39 10.72 -3.66
CA THR A 46 -12.04 12.04 -3.60
C THR A 46 -12.98 12.16 -2.40
N GLU A 47 -13.23 13.39 -1.93
CA GLU A 47 -13.98 13.67 -0.68
C GLU A 47 -15.47 13.27 -0.70
N GLY A 48 -15.98 12.76 -1.82
CA GLY A 48 -17.38 12.36 -1.97
C GLY A 48 -17.84 11.20 -1.07
N ALA A 49 -19.14 10.90 -1.14
CA ALA A 49 -19.67 9.65 -0.60
C ALA A 49 -19.13 8.49 -1.44
N ILE A 50 -18.46 7.53 -0.79
CA ILE A 50 -17.84 6.39 -1.44
C ILE A 50 -18.62 5.15 -1.03
N PRO A 51 -19.35 4.49 -1.95
CA PRO A 51 -20.04 3.26 -1.64
C PRO A 51 -19.02 2.13 -1.52
N ILE A 52 -18.58 1.84 -0.30
CA ILE A 52 -17.69 0.71 -0.01
C ILE A 52 -18.54 -0.55 0.18
N THR A 53 -18.24 -1.59 -0.60
CA THR A 53 -18.86 -2.91 -0.45
C THR A 53 -18.11 -3.74 0.59
N LEU A 54 -18.70 -4.86 1.03
CA LEU A 54 -17.99 -5.82 1.88
C LEU A 54 -16.84 -6.51 1.13
N ALA A 55 -16.97 -6.68 -0.19
CA ALA A 55 -15.90 -7.25 -1.00
C ALA A 55 -14.67 -6.34 -1.04
N ASP A 56 -14.86 -5.01 -1.16
CA ASP A 56 -13.74 -4.08 -1.16
C ASP A 56 -13.01 -4.07 0.20
N LEU A 57 -13.76 -4.19 1.29
CA LEU A 57 -13.19 -4.31 2.64
C LEU A 57 -12.37 -5.60 2.78
N ASP A 58 -12.91 -6.73 2.32
CA ASP A 58 -12.22 -8.03 2.36
C ASP A 58 -10.95 -8.02 1.50
N GLU A 59 -11.00 -7.43 0.30
CA GLU A 59 -9.82 -7.23 -0.56
C GLU A 59 -8.76 -6.36 0.13
N ALA A 60 -9.17 -5.27 0.78
CA ALA A 60 -8.26 -4.38 1.51
C ALA A 60 -7.58 -5.08 2.70
N ILE A 61 -8.35 -5.80 3.52
CA ILE A 61 -7.83 -6.59 4.65
C ILE A 61 -6.89 -7.69 4.16
N THR A 62 -7.29 -8.43 3.12
CA THR A 62 -6.49 -9.49 2.51
C THR A 62 -5.15 -8.95 2.00
N LEU A 63 -5.16 -7.79 1.33
CA LEU A 63 -3.94 -7.14 0.85
C LEU A 63 -3.05 -6.71 2.01
N ARG A 64 -3.63 -6.04 3.03
CA ARG A 64 -2.90 -5.61 4.24
C ARG A 64 -2.21 -6.78 4.90
N ASP A 65 -2.93 -7.87 5.12
CA ASP A 65 -2.45 -9.03 5.87
C ASP A 65 -1.35 -9.77 5.09
N GLY A 66 -1.44 -9.83 3.75
CA GLY A 66 -0.36 -10.35 2.91
C GLY A 66 0.91 -9.51 2.98
N ILE A 67 0.81 -8.18 2.91
CA ILE A 67 1.98 -7.30 3.06
C ILE A 67 2.55 -7.43 4.47
N ARG A 68 1.71 -7.46 5.51
CA ARG A 68 2.14 -7.71 6.90
C ARG A 68 2.89 -9.03 7.03
N ALA A 69 2.35 -10.12 6.48
CA ALA A 69 3.00 -11.43 6.53
C ALA A 69 4.41 -11.40 5.92
N LEU A 70 4.62 -10.65 4.83
CA LEU A 70 5.93 -10.50 4.22
C LEU A 70 6.90 -9.62 5.05
N LEU A 71 6.39 -8.63 5.76
CA LEU A 71 7.18 -7.72 6.59
C LEU A 71 7.54 -8.31 7.96
N ASP A 72 6.78 -9.29 8.46
CA ASP A 72 7.11 -10.04 9.67
C ASP A 72 8.37 -10.88 9.43
N ARG A 73 9.41 -10.62 10.23
CA ARG A 73 10.70 -11.34 10.16
C ARG A 73 10.79 -12.51 11.13
N GLY A 74 9.87 -12.58 12.09
CA GLY A 74 9.85 -13.63 13.11
C GLY A 74 9.25 -14.94 12.60
N THR A 75 8.46 -14.86 11.52
CA THR A 75 7.68 -15.99 11.00
C THR A 75 7.87 -16.09 9.50
N ALA A 76 8.04 -17.30 8.98
CA ALA A 76 7.96 -17.51 7.54
C ALA A 76 6.53 -17.16 7.08
N PRO A 77 6.35 -16.35 6.03
CA PRO A 77 5.03 -15.96 5.59
C PRO A 77 4.23 -17.19 5.13
N ASP A 78 2.99 -17.28 5.58
CA ASP A 78 2.07 -18.33 5.13
C ASP A 78 1.82 -18.21 3.60
N PRO A 79 2.13 -19.25 2.81
CA PRO A 79 1.96 -19.23 1.36
C PRO A 79 0.52 -18.96 0.92
N GLU A 80 -0.48 -19.40 1.69
CA GLU A 80 -1.89 -19.18 1.34
C GLU A 80 -2.26 -17.70 1.48
N THR A 81 -1.83 -17.07 2.57
CA THR A 81 -2.01 -15.64 2.80
C THR A 81 -1.33 -14.79 1.72
N LEU A 82 -0.09 -15.12 1.34
CA LEU A 82 0.59 -14.45 0.22
C LEU A 82 -0.16 -14.67 -1.11
N GLY A 83 -0.62 -15.89 -1.37
CA GLY A 83 -1.36 -16.22 -2.59
C GLY A 83 -2.69 -15.45 -2.71
N ARG A 84 -3.40 -15.25 -1.60
CA ARG A 84 -4.63 -14.45 -1.57
C ARG A 84 -4.36 -12.97 -1.82
N ALA A 85 -3.35 -12.40 -1.17
CA ALA A 85 -2.96 -11.01 -1.41
C ALA A 85 -2.48 -10.78 -2.85
N GLN A 86 -1.75 -11.73 -3.43
CA GLN A 86 -1.35 -11.66 -4.84
C GLN A 86 -2.56 -11.64 -5.77
N LYS A 87 -3.59 -12.47 -5.51
CA LYS A 87 -4.84 -12.44 -6.30
C LYS A 87 -5.55 -11.09 -6.24
N VAL A 88 -5.52 -10.41 -5.08
CA VAL A 88 -6.05 -9.03 -4.98
C VAL A 88 -5.24 -8.09 -5.87
N LEU A 89 -3.91 -8.13 -5.79
CA LEU A 89 -3.04 -7.32 -6.65
C LEU A 89 -3.28 -7.58 -8.14
N ASP A 90 -3.48 -8.83 -8.55
CA ASP A 90 -3.77 -9.21 -9.94
C ASP A 90 -5.09 -8.59 -10.44
N GLY A 91 -6.06 -8.36 -9.53
CA GLY A 91 -7.32 -7.68 -9.82
C GLY A 91 -7.22 -6.15 -9.90
N LEU A 92 -6.16 -5.54 -9.36
CA LEU A 92 -5.95 -4.10 -9.31
C LEU A 92 -5.19 -3.62 -10.56
N ARG A 93 -5.95 -3.21 -11.58
CA ARG A 93 -5.37 -2.74 -12.85
C ARG A 93 -4.71 -1.38 -12.70
N VAL A 94 -3.44 -1.29 -13.08
CA VAL A 94 -2.67 -0.05 -13.16
C VAL A 94 -2.05 0.12 -14.55
N THR A 95 -1.85 1.36 -14.96
CA THR A 95 -1.14 1.73 -16.18
C THR A 95 0.02 2.68 -15.84
N VAL A 96 0.99 2.79 -16.73
CA VAL A 96 2.12 3.72 -16.59
C VAL A 96 1.78 5.06 -17.26
N ARG A 97 2.09 6.17 -16.59
CA ARG A 97 2.04 7.51 -17.20
C ARG A 97 3.37 7.81 -17.90
N LEU A 98 3.29 8.40 -19.08
CA LEU A 98 4.46 8.91 -19.81
C LEU A 98 5.00 10.21 -19.20
N GLU A 99 4.11 11.07 -18.75
CA GLU A 99 4.46 12.32 -18.10
C GLU A 99 4.34 12.21 -16.57
N PRO A 100 5.33 12.72 -15.82
CA PRO A 100 5.20 12.85 -14.38
C PRO A 100 4.02 13.78 -14.05
N ALA A 101 3.08 13.31 -13.23
CA ALA A 101 2.11 14.21 -12.63
C ALA A 101 2.74 14.83 -11.39
N GLU A 102 2.78 16.16 -11.30
CA GLU A 102 3.47 16.91 -10.22
C GLU A 102 3.02 16.52 -8.80
N GLN A 103 1.84 15.92 -8.68
CA GLN A 103 1.22 15.52 -7.41
C GLN A 103 1.11 14.00 -7.24
N ALA A 104 1.63 13.20 -8.18
CA ALA A 104 1.54 11.75 -8.10
C ALA A 104 2.79 11.16 -7.42
N GLU A 105 2.57 10.43 -6.33
CA GLU A 105 3.61 9.70 -5.59
C GLU A 105 4.13 8.47 -6.36
N SER A 106 3.48 8.10 -7.47
CA SER A 106 3.84 6.93 -8.28
C SER A 106 3.61 7.21 -9.78
N PRO A 107 4.48 6.69 -10.67
CA PRO A 107 4.23 6.70 -12.11
C PRO A 107 3.07 5.78 -12.52
N LEU A 108 2.61 4.91 -11.60
CA LEU A 108 1.47 4.03 -11.81
C LEU A 108 0.16 4.77 -11.54
N ALA A 109 -0.76 4.70 -12.50
CA ALA A 109 -2.09 5.25 -12.42
C ALA A 109 -3.13 4.12 -12.35
N PRO A 110 -4.13 4.21 -11.46
CA PRO A 110 -5.24 3.28 -11.49
C PRO A 110 -5.99 3.30 -12.83
N ALA A 111 -6.19 2.12 -13.42
CA ALA A 111 -6.95 1.92 -14.66
C ALA A 111 -8.33 1.28 -14.39
N VAL A 112 -8.85 1.51 -13.19
CA VAL A 112 -10.14 1.00 -12.70
C VAL A 112 -11.14 2.14 -12.59
N VAL A 113 -12.42 1.84 -12.78
CA VAL A 113 -13.49 2.85 -12.79
C VAL A 113 -13.89 3.25 -11.37
N ASP A 114 -14.05 2.26 -10.50
CA ASP A 114 -14.50 2.41 -9.11
C ASP A 114 -13.47 3.12 -8.21
N GLU A 115 -13.94 4.06 -7.38
CA GLU A 115 -13.10 4.94 -6.57
C GLU A 115 -12.34 4.20 -5.47
N VAL A 116 -12.96 3.20 -4.83
CA VAL A 116 -12.30 2.37 -3.80
C VAL A 116 -11.19 1.56 -4.43
N ARG A 117 -11.49 0.91 -5.57
CA ARG A 117 -10.48 0.17 -6.34
C ARG A 117 -9.35 1.07 -6.81
N ARG A 118 -9.62 2.34 -7.16
CA ARG A 118 -8.55 3.30 -7.47
C ARG A 118 -7.67 3.55 -6.25
N GLY A 119 -8.25 3.69 -5.07
CA GLY A 119 -7.52 3.80 -3.82
C GLY A 119 -6.62 2.59 -3.55
N LEU A 120 -7.16 1.38 -3.64
CA LEU A 120 -6.38 0.14 -3.48
C LEU A 120 -5.28 0.00 -4.54
N ALA A 121 -5.55 0.38 -5.79
CA ALA A 121 -4.54 0.37 -6.86
C ALA A 121 -3.40 1.36 -6.60
N ARG A 122 -3.66 2.48 -5.91
CA ARG A 122 -2.60 3.40 -5.45
C ARG A 122 -1.74 2.77 -4.36
N ILE A 123 -2.33 2.06 -3.40
CA ILE A 123 -1.60 1.29 -2.39
C ILE A 123 -0.73 0.22 -3.09
N ALA A 124 -1.27 -0.50 -4.07
CA ALA A 124 -0.50 -1.44 -4.88
C ALA A 124 0.67 -0.77 -5.62
N GLY A 125 0.46 0.43 -6.16
CA GLY A 125 1.51 1.23 -6.79
C GLY A 125 2.60 1.69 -5.83
N ALA A 126 2.23 2.08 -4.60
CA ALA A 126 3.17 2.40 -3.53
C ALA A 126 3.98 1.15 -3.11
N TRP A 127 3.31 0.00 -2.99
CA TRP A 127 3.97 -1.27 -2.69
C TRP A 127 4.99 -1.66 -3.77
N ALA A 128 4.63 -1.52 -5.05
CA ALA A 128 5.55 -1.74 -6.16
C ALA A 128 6.79 -0.84 -6.09
N ALA A 129 6.61 0.44 -5.75
CA ALA A 129 7.73 1.38 -5.57
C ALA A 129 8.64 0.94 -4.40
N VAL A 130 8.05 0.59 -3.26
CA VAL A 130 8.78 0.13 -2.06
C VAL A 130 9.55 -1.17 -2.34
N LEU A 131 9.00 -2.08 -3.14
CA LEU A 131 9.70 -3.28 -3.60
C LEU A 131 10.89 -2.92 -4.51
N ALA A 132 10.68 -2.04 -5.49
CA ALA A 132 11.71 -1.64 -6.45
C ALA A 132 12.88 -0.90 -5.78
N THR A 133 12.62 -0.06 -4.79
CA THR A 133 13.66 0.67 -4.03
C THR A 133 14.29 -0.17 -2.92
N GLY A 134 13.68 -1.32 -2.57
CA GLY A 134 14.10 -2.18 -1.46
C GLY A 134 13.82 -1.60 -0.07
N GLU A 135 13.01 -0.53 0.03
CA GLU A 135 12.65 0.12 1.29
C GLU A 135 11.86 -0.79 2.24
N TRP A 136 11.17 -1.82 1.73
CA TRP A 136 10.47 -2.82 2.55
C TRP A 136 11.38 -3.48 3.60
N ARG A 137 12.69 -3.61 3.33
CA ARG A 137 13.67 -4.16 4.29
C ARG A 137 13.94 -3.26 5.49
N ARG A 138 13.46 -2.02 5.47
CA ARG A 138 13.57 -1.06 6.58
C ARG A 138 12.24 -0.85 7.30
N LEU A 139 11.12 -1.22 6.66
CA LEU A 139 9.83 -1.26 7.31
C LEU A 139 9.86 -2.28 8.46
N ARG A 140 9.21 -1.92 9.56
CA ARG A 140 9.03 -2.75 10.74
C ARG A 140 7.54 -2.74 11.09
N LEU A 141 7.03 -3.90 11.49
CA LEU A 141 5.71 -4.06 12.09
C LEU A 141 5.80 -3.90 13.61
#